data_AF-A0A1Y1VN21-F1
#
_entry.id   AF-A0A1Y1VN21-F1
#
_cell.length_a   1.000
_cell.length_b   1.000
_cell.length_c   1.000
_cell.angle_alpha   90.00
_cell.angle_beta   90.00
_cell.angle_gamma   90.00
#
_symmetry.space_group_name_H-M   'P 1'
#
loop_
_entity.id
_entity.type
_entity.pdbx_description
1 polymer ?
#
loop_
_entity_poly.entity_id
_entity_poly.type
_entity_poly.pdbx_seq_one_letter_code
_entity_poly.pdbx_strand_id
1 'polypeptide(L)'
;MAVSISQENIKKVMFSNSDSTSLKISSIKNEGLNNSFGSSGYLNGSITKKKLPPMNVNDWKKTPQATSQYSKGSQGLKRMENFCEELQNKCTEYREIINQAKNEIIDLKRQILDLENDIKKKNDEIASFRHICRKNKYSKRTLNEIEEMVQIEVNRRKSLEKQIQDLKKQIEDANLKIKRYNEQYEGIEDKRYELEEIINKQKKENYKLESTIKDQHFEIDELKVSVIQLKRTIDEQNQSIEETKTLNQNLINKQVILTEENTKLKSKLSDTLEANQEMIDNYHLIKDQDQVNKVYYSQIIKNFESTSVALATANKSYKLLKKEVEELKKQKLEIEENNIELDKTIAKKNKEISDLVIKLNTTIQDYEIKLEKKEEEMWALSCQVTNSEMKKSTSISNEKVMIDLESKWKDKDKVLNEEIQNLTEKIMDKDNRIIELTKEIQRLNQKQFHSRLKNLRSTEQKMTEKINEYILTEEKLEIMFICPRCLNILKDPVTLYPCGHTYCKECMETIKEENYNSLYCQECTIPVKSLFDNKILNRICNEFSKRHEVTKALMLSLNELEQIDKDENEERE
;
A
#
# COMPACT_ATOMS: atom_id res chain seq x y z
N MET A 1 16.63 -25.56 -27.52
CA MET A 1 16.88 -25.29 -28.95
C MET A 1 18.06 -24.35 -29.05
N ALA A 2 18.97 -24.55 -30.01
CA ALA A 2 20.10 -23.67 -30.24
C ALA A 2 20.15 -23.31 -31.73
N VAL A 3 20.37 -22.02 -32.03
CA VAL A 3 20.70 -21.53 -33.37
C VAL A 3 21.77 -20.45 -33.15
N SER A 4 22.98 -20.72 -33.65
CA SER A 4 24.11 -19.78 -33.67
C SER A 4 24.10 -18.99 -34.99
N ILE A 5 25.27 -18.47 -35.42
CA ILE A 5 25.55 -17.84 -36.73
C ILE A 5 25.16 -16.35 -36.80
N SER A 6 26.01 -15.40 -37.24
CA SER A 6 27.50 -15.32 -37.26
C SER A 6 27.90 -13.88 -37.64
N GLN A 7 29.05 -13.39 -37.18
CA GLN A 7 29.75 -12.30 -37.87
C GLN A 7 30.54 -12.85 -39.07
N GLU A 8 30.56 -12.14 -40.20
CA GLU A 8 31.78 -11.75 -40.95
C GLU A 8 31.46 -11.14 -42.34
N ASN A 9 32.48 -10.48 -42.92
CA ASN A 9 32.65 -10.02 -44.32
C ASN A 9 32.17 -8.59 -44.71
N ILE A 10 32.93 -7.80 -45.50
CA ILE A 10 34.40 -7.75 -45.72
C ILE A 10 34.80 -6.37 -46.30
N LYS A 11 36.09 -6.02 -46.31
CA LYS A 11 36.62 -4.75 -46.85
C LYS A 11 36.64 -4.69 -48.41
N LYS A 12 36.27 -3.54 -49.00
CA LYS A 12 36.79 -2.96 -50.26
C LYS A 12 36.44 -1.46 -50.28
N VAL A 13 37.40 -0.54 -50.13
CA VAL A 13 38.37 -0.02 -51.14
C VAL A 13 37.69 0.79 -52.25
N MET A 14 37.88 2.13 -52.23
CA MET A 14 38.49 2.91 -53.32
C MET A 14 38.87 4.34 -52.88
N PHE A 15 39.78 4.97 -53.61
CA PHE A 15 40.15 6.39 -53.51
C PHE A 15 39.38 7.22 -54.57
N SER A 16 38.99 8.45 -54.23
CA SER A 16 38.73 9.51 -55.22
C SER A 16 38.80 10.89 -54.56
N ASN A 17 39.68 11.77 -55.05
CA ASN A 17 39.75 13.18 -54.65
C ASN A 17 38.75 14.00 -55.48
N SER A 18 38.11 15.01 -54.87
CA SER A 18 37.78 16.28 -55.56
C SER A 18 37.36 17.38 -54.59
N ASP A 19 37.99 18.54 -54.73
CA ASP A 19 37.46 19.91 -54.60
C ASP A 19 36.75 20.37 -53.30
N SER A 20 37.41 21.30 -52.61
CA SER A 20 36.81 22.24 -51.66
C SER A 20 37.11 23.68 -52.08
N THR A 21 36.12 24.41 -52.60
CA THR A 21 36.30 25.79 -53.11
C THR A 21 35.97 26.88 -52.09
N SER A 22 36.91 27.80 -51.91
CA SER A 22 36.72 29.25 -51.65
C SER A 22 35.90 29.76 -50.46
N LEU A 23 36.57 30.53 -49.58
CA LEU A 23 36.14 31.80 -48.95
C LEU A 23 37.47 32.50 -48.51
N LYS A 24 37.94 33.61 -49.11
CA LYS A 24 37.53 35.05 -49.05
C LYS A 24 37.85 35.77 -47.72
N ILE A 25 38.07 37.09 -47.83
CA ILE A 25 38.32 38.11 -46.76
C ILE A 25 39.78 38.10 -46.24
N SER A 26 40.52 39.23 -46.16
CA SER A 26 40.33 40.58 -46.75
C SER A 26 41.62 41.43 -46.79
N SER A 27 41.61 42.39 -47.72
CA SER A 27 42.34 43.68 -47.81
C SER A 27 43.16 44.21 -46.62
N ILE A 28 44.30 44.84 -46.95
CA ILE A 28 44.76 46.13 -46.40
C ILE A 28 45.58 46.87 -47.48
N LYS A 29 45.58 48.21 -47.45
CA LYS A 29 46.33 49.08 -48.39
C LYS A 29 47.72 49.41 -47.85
N ASN A 30 48.69 49.63 -48.75
CA ASN A 30 49.32 50.95 -48.94
C ASN A 30 50.38 50.93 -50.05
N GLU A 31 50.35 51.96 -50.90
CA GLU A 31 51.48 52.34 -51.76
C GLU A 31 52.28 53.46 -51.06
N GLY A 32 53.57 53.58 -51.34
CA GLY A 32 54.45 54.58 -50.72
C GLY A 32 55.79 54.65 -51.43
N LEU A 33 55.86 55.47 -52.49
CA LEU A 33 57.07 55.63 -53.30
C LEU A 33 58.24 56.22 -52.50
N ASN A 34 59.47 55.85 -52.88
CA ASN A 34 60.58 56.78 -52.86
C ASN A 34 61.57 56.47 -53.99
N ASN A 35 61.81 57.45 -54.86
CA ASN A 35 62.81 57.40 -55.94
C ASN A 35 64.13 58.01 -55.44
N SER A 36 65.28 57.47 -55.85
CA SER A 36 66.45 58.31 -56.16
C SER A 36 67.54 57.56 -56.95
N PHE A 37 68.37 58.35 -57.64
CA PHE A 37 69.60 58.01 -58.37
C PHE A 37 69.50 57.23 -59.69
N GLY A 38 69.58 57.99 -60.79
CA GLY A 38 70.05 57.52 -62.08
C GLY A 38 71.43 58.08 -62.44
N SER A 39 71.80 57.95 -63.72
CA SER A 39 72.96 58.59 -64.38
C SER A 39 74.37 58.10 -64.00
N SER A 40 74.91 57.23 -64.86
CA SER A 40 76.29 57.35 -65.34
C SER A 40 76.32 57.02 -66.82
N GLY A 41 77.06 57.79 -67.63
CA GLY A 41 76.98 57.73 -69.08
C GLY A 41 78.33 57.88 -69.78
N TYR A 42 78.38 57.37 -71.01
CA TYR A 42 79.28 57.72 -72.12
C TYR A 42 80.70 58.24 -71.78
N LEU A 43 81.68 57.33 -71.79
CA LEU A 43 83.09 57.69 -71.95
C LEU A 43 83.45 57.80 -73.44
N ASN A 44 83.36 59.02 -73.99
CA ASN A 44 83.96 59.36 -75.29
C ASN A 44 85.41 59.84 -75.08
N GLY A 45 86.38 58.99 -75.43
CA GLY A 45 87.81 59.32 -75.33
C GLY A 45 88.34 60.12 -76.53
N SER A 46 88.29 61.45 -76.46
CA SER A 46 88.84 62.33 -77.51
C SER A 46 90.38 62.28 -77.56
N ILE A 47 90.94 61.89 -78.71
CA ILE A 47 92.38 61.72 -78.92
C ILE A 47 93.10 63.08 -79.02
N THR A 48 94.12 63.28 -78.18
CA THR A 48 94.94 64.49 -78.12
C THR A 48 96.04 64.51 -79.20
N LYS A 49 95.79 65.18 -80.32
CA LYS A 49 96.80 65.42 -81.36
C LYS A 49 97.76 66.56 -81.01
N LYS A 50 98.89 66.25 -80.35
CA LYS A 50 100.06 67.16 -80.33
C LYS A 50 100.67 67.26 -81.73
N LYS A 51 101.00 68.47 -82.17
CA LYS A 51 101.82 68.74 -83.37
C LYS A 51 103.27 69.03 -82.97
N LEU A 52 104.21 68.57 -83.78
CA LEU A 52 105.62 69.01 -83.83
C LEU A 52 106.01 69.18 -85.33
N PRO A 53 107.14 69.84 -85.66
CA PRO A 53 107.16 70.77 -86.80
C PRO A 53 107.65 70.19 -88.14
N PRO A 54 107.32 70.85 -89.27
CA PRO A 54 108.04 70.66 -90.54
C PRO A 54 109.44 71.30 -90.49
N MET A 55 110.37 70.76 -91.26
CA MET A 55 111.76 71.22 -91.33
C MET A 55 111.97 72.44 -92.24
N ASN A 56 113.00 73.22 -91.93
CA ASN A 56 113.60 74.21 -92.80
C ASN A 56 114.49 73.54 -93.87
N VAL A 57 114.24 73.79 -95.15
CA VAL A 57 115.24 73.64 -96.22
C VAL A 57 115.15 74.88 -97.10
N ASN A 58 116.11 75.78 -96.94
CA ASN A 58 116.18 77.03 -97.68
C ASN A 58 117.18 76.89 -98.84
N ASP A 59 116.76 77.31 -100.03
CA ASP A 59 117.53 78.20 -100.92
C ASP A 59 118.96 77.77 -101.36
N TRP A 60 119.13 77.44 -102.65
CA TRP A 60 120.02 78.13 -103.64
C TRP A 60 119.70 77.56 -105.05
N LYS A 61 119.36 78.35 -106.09
CA LYS A 61 120.13 79.40 -106.83
C LYS A 61 121.22 78.77 -107.73
N LYS A 62 121.53 79.27 -108.93
CA LYS A 62 121.18 80.51 -109.68
C LYS A 62 121.60 80.34 -111.16
N THR A 63 121.21 81.25 -112.07
CA THR A 63 121.91 81.77 -113.29
C THR A 63 120.88 82.27 -114.34
N PRO A 64 121.27 82.98 -115.44
CA PRO A 64 122.60 83.48 -115.83
C PRO A 64 122.68 85.00 -116.07
N GLN A 65 123.90 85.54 -116.16
CA GLN A 65 124.32 86.38 -117.31
C GLN A 65 125.84 86.61 -117.31
N ALA A 66 126.48 86.36 -118.46
CA ALA A 66 127.85 86.75 -118.75
C ALA A 66 128.08 86.83 -120.27
N THR A 67 127.94 88.03 -120.81
CA THR A 67 128.48 88.47 -122.12
C THR A 67 129.66 89.40 -121.85
N SER A 68 130.71 89.50 -122.65
CA SER A 68 131.09 88.85 -123.93
C SER A 68 132.59 89.10 -124.16
N GLN A 69 133.32 88.19 -124.85
CA GLN A 69 134.19 88.53 -126.01
C GLN A 69 135.04 87.33 -126.52
N TYR A 70 134.77 86.95 -127.77
CA TYR A 70 135.64 86.38 -128.83
C TYR A 70 136.67 85.24 -128.63
N SER A 71 136.52 84.26 -129.53
CA SER A 71 137.54 83.38 -130.17
C SER A 71 137.87 82.00 -129.55
N LYS A 72 138.34 81.09 -130.42
CA LYS A 72 138.78 79.69 -130.19
C LYS A 72 137.68 78.62 -129.95
N GLY A 73 136.84 78.43 -130.96
CA GLY A 73 135.68 77.49 -130.95
C GLY A 73 135.98 75.99 -131.12
N SER A 74 136.96 75.42 -130.41
CA SER A 74 137.20 73.95 -130.43
C SER A 74 137.34 73.28 -129.06
N GLN A 75 137.56 74.05 -127.98
CA GLN A 75 137.71 73.52 -126.62
C GLN A 75 136.43 73.59 -125.77
N GLY A 76 135.35 74.21 -126.28
CA GLY A 76 134.07 74.31 -125.57
C GLY A 76 133.23 73.02 -125.61
N LEU A 77 133.12 72.41 -126.80
CA LEU A 77 132.31 71.20 -127.04
C LEU A 77 132.68 70.05 -126.10
N LYS A 78 133.98 69.75 -125.98
CA LYS A 78 134.47 68.65 -125.14
C LYS A 78 134.31 68.87 -123.62
N ARG A 79 134.02 70.10 -123.18
CA ARG A 79 133.59 70.35 -121.78
C ARG A 79 132.10 70.10 -121.59
N MET A 80 131.30 70.33 -122.64
CA MET A 80 129.86 70.07 -122.63
C MET A 80 129.58 68.56 -122.59
N GLU A 81 130.31 67.76 -123.39
CA GLU A 81 130.21 66.29 -123.39
C GLU A 81 130.46 65.72 -121.99
N ASN A 82 131.60 66.03 -121.36
CA ASN A 82 131.92 65.58 -120.00
C ASN A 82 130.88 66.01 -118.96
N PHE A 83 130.30 67.21 -119.09
CA PHE A 83 129.25 67.68 -118.17
C PHE A 83 127.92 66.94 -118.37
N CYS A 84 127.56 66.63 -119.61
CA CYS A 84 126.42 65.77 -119.92
C CYS A 84 126.63 64.33 -119.40
N GLU A 85 127.85 63.80 -119.46
CA GLU A 85 128.20 62.48 -118.93
C GLU A 85 128.13 62.44 -117.38
N GLU A 86 128.66 63.45 -116.68
CA GLU A 86 128.47 63.59 -115.22
C GLU A 86 126.99 63.67 -114.84
N LEU A 87 126.19 64.46 -115.57
CA LEU A 87 124.75 64.56 -115.34
C LEU A 87 124.05 63.23 -115.59
N GLN A 88 124.42 62.50 -116.64
CA GLN A 88 123.84 61.20 -116.96
C GLN A 88 124.15 60.17 -115.87
N ASN A 89 125.38 60.16 -115.34
CA ASN A 89 125.80 59.29 -114.24
C ASN A 89 125.06 59.60 -112.92
N LYS A 90 124.89 60.88 -112.56
CA LYS A 90 124.04 61.30 -111.43
C LYS A 90 122.57 60.91 -111.66
N CYS A 91 122.09 61.00 -112.90
CA CYS A 91 120.74 60.56 -113.27
C CYS A 91 120.56 59.04 -113.28
N THR A 92 121.62 58.22 -113.29
CA THR A 92 121.53 56.76 -113.03
C THR A 92 121.62 56.46 -111.55
N GLU A 93 122.53 57.10 -110.80
CA GLU A 93 122.67 56.97 -109.35
C GLU A 93 121.35 57.30 -108.61
N TYR A 94 120.72 58.43 -108.92
CA TYR A 94 119.39 58.76 -108.36
C TYR A 94 118.30 57.76 -108.78
N ARG A 95 118.41 57.11 -109.94
CA ARG A 95 117.46 56.08 -110.39
C ARG A 95 117.60 54.79 -109.58
N GLU A 96 118.84 54.40 -109.23
CA GLU A 96 119.12 53.25 -108.38
C GLU A 96 118.63 53.48 -106.95
N ILE A 97 118.92 54.66 -106.36
CA ILE A 97 118.41 55.05 -105.03
C ILE A 97 116.86 55.05 -105.01
N ILE A 98 116.21 55.59 -106.04
CA ILE A 98 114.74 55.59 -106.16
C ILE A 98 114.19 54.16 -106.29
N ASN A 99 114.89 53.24 -106.96
CA ASN A 99 114.45 51.85 -107.10
C ASN A 99 114.69 51.04 -105.82
N GLN A 100 115.77 51.29 -105.09
CA GLN A 100 115.99 50.71 -103.77
C GLN A 100 114.90 51.14 -102.79
N ALA A 101 114.62 52.44 -102.69
CA ALA A 101 113.56 52.97 -101.83
C ALA A 101 112.15 52.44 -102.19
N LYS A 102 111.87 52.17 -103.48
CA LYS A 102 110.62 51.49 -103.89
C LYS A 102 110.55 50.05 -103.38
N ASN A 103 111.64 49.30 -103.44
CA ASN A 103 111.69 47.93 -102.95
C ASN A 103 111.49 47.88 -101.43
N GLU A 104 112.17 48.76 -100.69
CA GLU A 104 111.97 48.94 -99.23
C GLU A 104 110.51 49.28 -98.89
N ILE A 105 109.86 50.16 -99.67
CA ILE A 105 108.42 50.46 -99.52
C ILE A 105 107.52 49.25 -99.82
N ILE A 106 107.90 48.37 -100.76
CA ILE A 106 107.16 47.14 -101.07
C ILE A 106 107.28 46.13 -99.92
N ASP A 107 108.48 45.92 -99.40
CA ASP A 107 108.71 44.98 -98.28
C ASP A 107 108.09 45.49 -96.98
N LEU A 108 108.14 46.81 -96.70
CA LEU A 108 107.42 47.40 -95.57
C LEU A 108 105.89 47.25 -95.71
N LYS A 109 105.35 47.38 -96.93
CA LYS A 109 103.91 47.12 -97.18
C LYS A 109 103.54 45.66 -96.98
N ARG A 110 104.40 44.71 -97.38
CA ARG A 110 104.22 43.27 -97.09
C ARG A 110 104.23 43.04 -95.58
N GLN A 111 105.23 43.55 -94.85
CA GLN A 111 105.31 43.42 -93.39
C GLN A 111 104.09 44.00 -92.67
N ILE A 112 103.58 45.16 -93.11
CA ILE A 112 102.34 45.74 -92.58
C ILE A 112 101.16 44.80 -92.82
N LEU A 113 101.00 44.27 -94.03
CA LEU A 113 99.88 43.38 -94.38
C LEU A 113 99.96 42.02 -93.65
N ASP A 114 101.16 41.50 -93.42
CA ASP A 114 101.38 40.29 -92.61
C ASP A 114 101.03 40.53 -91.13
N LEU A 115 101.46 41.69 -90.57
CA LEU A 115 101.10 42.11 -89.21
C LEU A 115 99.60 42.37 -89.05
N GLU A 116 98.93 42.98 -90.04
CA GLU A 116 97.48 43.17 -90.05
C GLU A 116 96.73 41.83 -90.04
N ASN A 117 97.22 40.84 -90.79
CA ASN A 117 96.68 39.48 -90.80
C ASN A 117 96.87 38.76 -89.45
N ASP A 118 98.03 38.91 -88.80
CA ASP A 118 98.27 38.30 -87.48
C ASP A 118 97.49 39.02 -86.35
N ILE A 119 97.36 40.34 -86.41
CA ILE A 119 96.45 41.11 -85.54
C ILE A 119 95.00 40.62 -85.72
N LYS A 120 94.56 40.33 -86.95
CA LYS A 120 93.24 39.77 -87.21
C LYS A 120 93.06 38.39 -86.58
N LYS A 121 93.98 37.44 -86.83
CA LYS A 121 93.97 36.09 -86.18
C LYS A 121 93.90 36.20 -84.65
N LYS A 122 94.69 37.09 -84.04
CA LYS A 122 94.69 37.28 -82.58
C LYS A 122 93.42 37.92 -82.06
N ASN A 123 92.77 38.80 -82.80
CA ASN A 123 91.43 39.30 -82.45
C ASN A 123 90.36 38.20 -82.52
N ASP A 124 90.43 37.30 -83.50
CA ASP A 124 89.51 36.15 -83.64
C ASP A 124 89.72 35.12 -82.51
N GLU A 125 90.97 34.83 -82.13
CA GLU A 125 91.31 34.05 -80.92
C GLU A 125 90.72 34.69 -79.65
N ILE A 126 90.92 35.99 -79.45
CA ILE A 126 90.39 36.75 -78.31
C ILE A 126 88.85 36.73 -78.30
N ALA A 127 88.20 36.78 -79.46
CA ALA A 127 86.74 36.66 -79.56
C ALA A 127 86.25 35.27 -79.12
N SER A 128 86.95 34.21 -79.52
CA SER A 128 86.68 32.83 -79.09
C SER A 128 86.84 32.67 -77.57
N PHE A 129 87.95 33.11 -76.98
CA PHE A 129 88.15 33.08 -75.53
C PHE A 129 87.09 33.89 -74.77
N ARG A 130 86.69 35.06 -75.29
CA ARG A 130 85.58 35.87 -74.72
C ARG A 130 84.25 35.13 -74.76
N HIS A 131 83.97 34.33 -75.79
CA HIS A 131 82.77 33.49 -75.86
C HIS A 131 82.81 32.36 -74.80
N ILE A 132 83.93 31.65 -74.69
CA ILE A 132 84.11 30.57 -73.70
C ILE A 132 83.95 31.10 -72.26
N CYS A 133 84.60 32.22 -71.93
CA CYS A 133 84.48 32.86 -70.62
C CYS A 133 83.05 33.33 -70.29
N ARG A 134 82.26 33.76 -71.30
CA ARG A 134 80.84 34.06 -71.11
C ARG A 134 80.05 32.79 -70.78
N LYS A 135 80.24 31.70 -71.53
CA LYS A 135 79.55 30.41 -71.30
C LYS A 135 79.76 29.89 -69.87
N ASN A 136 81.02 29.86 -69.41
CA ASN A 136 81.35 29.42 -68.04
C ASN A 136 80.72 30.31 -66.95
N LYS A 137 80.56 31.62 -67.21
CA LYS A 137 79.89 32.54 -66.27
C LYS A 137 78.38 32.29 -66.15
N TYR A 138 77.72 31.82 -67.22
CA TYR A 138 76.34 31.34 -67.13
C TYR A 138 76.26 30.01 -66.36
N SER A 139 77.10 29.02 -66.69
CA SER A 139 77.12 27.73 -65.99
C SER A 139 77.35 27.86 -64.48
N LYS A 140 78.18 28.81 -64.03
CA LYS A 140 78.37 29.08 -62.60
C LYS A 140 77.11 29.67 -61.93
N ARG A 141 76.37 30.55 -62.61
CA ARG A 141 75.11 31.10 -62.08
C ARG A 141 74.06 30.00 -61.89
N THR A 142 73.86 29.16 -62.91
CA THR A 142 72.92 28.03 -62.83
C THR A 142 73.32 27.01 -61.76
N LEU A 143 74.61 26.85 -61.46
CA LEU A 143 75.05 26.00 -60.34
C LEU A 143 74.68 26.63 -58.98
N ASN A 144 74.97 27.91 -58.77
CA ASN A 144 74.55 28.66 -57.57
C ASN A 144 73.02 28.60 -57.35
N GLU A 145 72.24 28.78 -58.42
CA GLU A 145 70.77 28.70 -58.39
C GLU A 145 70.27 27.29 -57.99
N ILE A 146 70.96 26.24 -58.45
CA ILE A 146 70.68 24.84 -58.06
C ILE A 146 71.09 24.58 -56.59
N GLU A 147 72.25 25.10 -56.15
CA GLU A 147 72.71 24.98 -54.76
C GLU A 147 71.72 25.63 -53.77
N GLU A 148 71.20 26.82 -54.09
CA GLU A 148 70.16 27.49 -53.28
C GLU A 148 68.86 26.68 -53.24
N MET A 149 68.39 26.18 -54.38
CA MET A 149 67.18 25.33 -54.44
C MET A 149 67.34 24.00 -53.68
N VAL A 150 68.50 23.35 -53.77
CA VAL A 150 68.82 22.15 -52.98
C VAL A 150 68.86 22.50 -51.48
N GLN A 151 69.43 23.63 -51.09
CA GLN A 151 69.47 24.04 -49.69
C GLN A 151 68.08 24.36 -49.11
N ILE A 152 67.17 24.93 -49.92
CA ILE A 152 65.75 25.12 -49.55
C ILE A 152 65.07 23.76 -49.31
N GLU A 153 65.19 22.81 -50.24
CA GLU A 153 64.51 21.51 -50.13
C GLU A 153 65.14 20.62 -49.03
N VAL A 154 66.45 20.74 -48.76
CA VAL A 154 67.10 20.13 -47.58
C VAL A 154 66.53 20.69 -46.27
N ASN A 155 66.25 21.99 -46.20
CA ASN A 155 65.65 22.60 -45.00
C ASN A 155 64.17 22.21 -44.85
N ARG A 156 63.43 22.11 -45.96
CA ARG A 156 62.06 21.57 -45.98
C ARG A 156 62.01 20.12 -45.51
N ARG A 157 62.92 19.28 -46.01
CA ARG A 157 63.08 17.88 -45.59
C ARG A 157 63.33 17.77 -44.09
N LYS A 158 64.26 18.55 -43.52
CA LYS A 158 64.51 18.56 -42.06
C LYS A 158 63.27 18.94 -41.24
N SER A 159 62.46 19.88 -41.75
CA SER A 159 61.19 20.27 -41.12
C SER A 159 60.17 19.11 -41.11
N LEU A 160 60.03 18.41 -42.25
CA LEU A 160 59.17 17.24 -42.38
C LEU A 160 59.67 16.05 -41.54
N GLU A 161 60.98 15.80 -41.49
CA GLU A 161 61.59 14.76 -40.63
C GLU A 161 61.28 15.01 -39.14
N LYS A 162 61.30 16.28 -38.69
CA LYS A 162 60.86 16.64 -37.34
C LYS A 162 59.36 16.40 -37.13
N GLN A 163 58.50 16.83 -38.05
CA GLN A 163 57.05 16.59 -37.96
C GLN A 163 56.72 15.09 -37.89
N ILE A 164 57.43 14.25 -38.65
CA ILE A 164 57.30 12.79 -38.60
C ILE A 164 57.75 12.23 -37.24
N GLN A 165 58.79 12.80 -36.62
CA GLN A 165 59.23 12.41 -35.27
C GLN A 165 58.20 12.80 -34.20
N ASP A 166 57.66 14.02 -34.26
CA ASP A 166 56.63 14.50 -33.34
C ASP A 166 55.33 13.68 -33.47
N LEU A 167 54.93 13.29 -34.68
CA LEU A 167 53.79 12.41 -34.94
C LEU A 167 54.03 10.97 -34.46
N LYS A 168 55.24 10.41 -34.66
CA LYS A 168 55.60 9.08 -34.13
C LYS A 168 55.46 9.04 -32.60
N LYS A 169 55.92 10.08 -31.91
CA LYS A 169 55.77 10.18 -30.45
C LYS A 169 54.29 10.24 -30.04
N GLN A 170 53.46 11.02 -30.73
CA GLN A 170 52.02 11.08 -30.45
C GLN A 170 51.32 9.71 -30.64
N ILE A 171 51.74 8.93 -31.63
CA ILE A 171 51.25 7.55 -31.86
C ILE A 171 51.70 6.62 -30.72
N GLU A 172 52.94 6.74 -30.24
CA GLU A 172 53.46 5.97 -29.10
C GLU A 172 52.73 6.32 -27.79
N ASP A 173 52.54 7.60 -27.49
CA ASP A 173 51.74 8.09 -26.35
C ASP A 173 50.26 7.63 -26.45
N ALA A 174 49.70 7.54 -27.65
CA ALA A 174 48.35 7.00 -27.88
C ALA A 174 48.27 5.48 -27.67
N ASN A 175 49.24 4.71 -28.17
CA ASN A 175 49.32 3.27 -27.96
C ASN A 175 49.48 2.91 -26.48
N LEU A 176 50.25 3.70 -25.72
CA LEU A 176 50.37 3.54 -24.26
C LEU A 176 49.05 3.81 -23.51
N LYS A 177 48.22 4.76 -23.99
CA LYS A 177 46.87 4.98 -23.45
C LYS A 177 45.94 3.82 -23.78
N ILE A 178 45.93 3.35 -25.04
CA ILE A 178 45.13 2.19 -25.47
C ILE A 178 45.48 0.95 -24.63
N LYS A 179 46.77 0.67 -24.42
CA LYS A 179 47.20 -0.44 -23.56
C LYS A 179 46.62 -0.35 -22.14
N ARG A 180 46.70 0.82 -21.50
CA ARG A 180 46.12 1.04 -20.15
C ARG A 180 44.60 0.87 -20.12
N TYR A 181 43.90 1.30 -21.16
CA TYR A 181 42.45 1.10 -21.25
C TYR A 181 42.08 -0.36 -21.47
N ASN A 182 42.88 -1.14 -22.21
CA ASN A 182 42.68 -2.58 -22.35
C ASN A 182 42.91 -3.31 -21.01
N GLU A 183 44.00 -3.00 -20.30
CA GLU A 183 44.29 -3.54 -18.95
C GLU A 183 43.18 -3.19 -17.94
N GLN A 184 42.57 -2.01 -18.05
CA GLN A 184 41.40 -1.62 -17.24
C GLN A 184 40.12 -2.33 -17.66
N TYR A 185 39.93 -2.60 -18.96
CA TYR A 185 38.75 -3.32 -19.47
C TYR A 185 38.77 -4.79 -19.05
N GLU A 186 39.93 -5.45 -19.12
CA GLU A 186 40.15 -6.84 -18.67
C GLU A 186 39.75 -7.01 -17.20
N GLY A 187 40.25 -6.15 -16.31
CA GLY A 187 39.85 -6.14 -14.89
C GLY A 187 38.43 -5.64 -14.56
N ILE A 188 37.64 -5.25 -15.56
CA ILE A 188 36.19 -5.00 -15.48
C ILE A 188 35.43 -6.22 -16.03
N GLU A 189 35.94 -6.86 -17.07
CA GLU A 189 35.40 -8.09 -17.66
C GLU A 189 35.48 -9.27 -16.69
N ASP A 190 36.59 -9.44 -15.95
CA ASP A 190 36.70 -10.43 -14.86
C ASP A 190 35.58 -10.27 -13.82
N LYS A 191 35.38 -9.03 -13.34
CA LYS A 191 34.32 -8.69 -12.36
C LYS A 191 32.93 -8.88 -12.94
N ARG A 192 32.76 -8.72 -14.25
CA ARG A 192 31.48 -9.03 -14.92
C ARG A 192 31.19 -10.53 -14.83
N TYR A 193 32.19 -11.39 -15.09
CA TYR A 193 32.04 -12.84 -14.93
C TYR A 193 31.78 -13.26 -13.47
N GLU A 194 32.49 -12.69 -12.49
CA GLU A 194 32.22 -12.93 -11.06
C GLU A 194 30.76 -12.60 -10.69
N LEU A 195 30.26 -11.44 -11.12
CA LEU A 195 28.88 -11.01 -10.86
C LEU A 195 27.87 -11.86 -11.63
N GLU A 196 28.16 -12.27 -12.86
CA GLU A 196 27.31 -13.20 -13.63
C GLU A 196 27.21 -14.57 -12.94
N GLU A 197 28.29 -15.11 -12.35
CA GLU A 197 28.22 -16.35 -11.57
C GLU A 197 27.38 -16.19 -10.30
N ILE A 198 27.57 -15.11 -9.54
CA ILE A 198 26.77 -14.80 -8.34
C ILE A 198 25.28 -14.69 -8.69
N ILE A 199 24.94 -13.97 -9.75
CA ILE A 199 23.56 -13.82 -10.24
C ILE A 199 22.98 -15.19 -10.66
N ASN A 200 23.77 -16.03 -11.32
CA ASN A 200 23.33 -17.37 -11.72
C ASN A 200 23.18 -18.34 -10.54
N LYS A 201 23.95 -18.15 -9.46
CA LYS A 201 23.75 -18.87 -8.19
C LYS A 201 22.46 -18.41 -7.49
N GLN A 202 22.27 -17.10 -7.32
CA GLN A 202 21.06 -16.52 -6.72
C GLN A 202 19.78 -16.92 -7.48
N LYS A 203 19.79 -16.94 -8.82
CA LYS A 203 18.67 -17.47 -9.62
C LYS A 203 18.34 -18.93 -9.29
N LYS A 204 19.35 -19.80 -9.14
CA LYS A 204 19.16 -21.22 -8.74
C LYS A 204 18.62 -21.36 -7.31
N GLU A 205 18.96 -20.44 -6.41
CA GLU A 205 18.46 -20.41 -5.04
C GLU A 205 17.00 -19.92 -5.00
N ASN A 206 16.66 -18.86 -5.75
CA ASN A 206 15.28 -18.40 -5.92
C ASN A 206 14.36 -19.49 -6.51
N TYR A 207 14.77 -20.20 -7.56
CA TYR A 207 13.96 -21.29 -8.12
C TYR A 207 13.69 -22.43 -7.13
N LYS A 208 14.59 -22.69 -6.17
CA LYS A 208 14.35 -23.65 -5.09
C LYS A 208 13.31 -23.12 -4.11
N LEU A 209 13.46 -21.87 -3.67
CA LEU A 209 12.51 -21.20 -2.77
C LEU A 209 11.12 -21.11 -3.40
N GLU A 210 11.01 -20.80 -4.69
CA GLU A 210 9.74 -20.82 -5.44
C GLU A 210 9.08 -22.21 -5.49
N SER A 211 9.86 -23.30 -5.50
CA SER A 211 9.31 -24.65 -5.37
C SER A 211 8.77 -24.85 -3.96
N THR A 212 9.60 -24.63 -2.93
CA THR A 212 9.21 -24.82 -1.52
C THR A 212 7.99 -23.98 -1.14
N ILE A 213 7.85 -22.77 -1.68
CA ILE A 213 6.66 -21.93 -1.48
C ILE A 213 5.40 -22.57 -2.09
N LYS A 214 5.49 -23.19 -3.28
CA LYS A 214 4.36 -23.91 -3.90
C LYS A 214 4.00 -25.16 -3.11
N ASP A 215 5.01 -25.92 -2.68
CA ASP A 215 4.84 -27.13 -1.87
C ASP A 215 4.13 -26.79 -0.53
N GLN A 216 4.53 -25.70 0.13
CA GLN A 216 3.89 -25.17 1.33
C GLN A 216 2.47 -24.62 1.09
N HIS A 217 2.19 -24.02 -0.07
CA HIS A 217 0.82 -23.60 -0.40
C HIS A 217 -0.12 -24.80 -0.55
N PHE A 218 0.37 -25.90 -1.14
CA PHE A 218 -0.39 -27.14 -1.26
C PHE A 218 -0.70 -27.76 0.11
N GLU A 219 0.30 -27.88 0.99
CA GLU A 219 0.11 -28.34 2.38
C GLU A 219 -0.89 -27.47 3.16
N ILE A 220 -0.81 -26.13 3.00
CA ILE A 220 -1.76 -25.19 3.59
C ILE A 220 -3.19 -25.40 3.07
N ASP A 221 -3.37 -25.75 1.79
CA ASP A 221 -4.69 -26.02 1.21
C ASP A 221 -5.27 -27.39 1.64
N GLU A 222 -4.44 -28.43 1.78
CA GLU A 222 -4.86 -29.70 2.39
C GLU A 222 -5.29 -29.53 3.86
N LEU A 223 -4.57 -28.69 4.62
CA LEU A 223 -4.94 -28.34 5.99
C LEU A 223 -6.25 -27.53 6.04
N LYS A 224 -6.52 -26.61 5.09
CA LYS A 224 -7.83 -25.92 4.98
C LYS A 224 -8.96 -26.90 4.72
N VAL A 225 -8.78 -27.86 3.81
CA VAL A 225 -9.78 -28.91 3.52
C VAL A 225 -10.06 -29.74 4.77
N SER A 226 -9.01 -30.14 5.49
CA SER A 226 -9.11 -30.88 6.75
C SER A 226 -9.87 -30.10 7.83
N VAL A 227 -9.62 -28.79 7.97
CA VAL A 227 -10.37 -27.90 8.88
C VAL A 227 -11.84 -27.76 8.47
N ILE A 228 -12.16 -27.75 7.18
CA ILE A 228 -13.56 -27.71 6.70
C ILE A 228 -14.29 -29.04 7.01
N GLN A 229 -13.61 -30.18 6.87
CA GLN A 229 -14.17 -31.48 7.25
C GLN A 229 -14.45 -31.56 8.76
N LEU A 230 -13.46 -31.21 9.59
CA LEU A 230 -13.60 -31.19 11.05
C LEU A 230 -14.73 -30.26 11.52
N LYS A 231 -14.92 -29.09 10.89
CA LYS A 231 -16.05 -28.20 11.18
C LYS A 231 -17.40 -28.86 10.92
N ARG A 232 -17.59 -29.52 9.77
CA ARG A 232 -18.84 -30.24 9.48
C ARG A 232 -19.14 -31.31 10.54
N THR A 233 -18.15 -32.09 10.94
CA THR A 233 -18.32 -33.09 12.02
C THR A 233 -18.64 -32.46 13.37
N ILE A 234 -18.10 -31.28 13.67
CA ILE A 234 -18.48 -30.51 14.88
C ILE A 234 -19.93 -30.01 14.77
N ASP A 235 -20.36 -29.52 13.61
CA ASP A 235 -21.73 -29.04 13.39
C ASP A 235 -22.76 -30.20 13.48
N GLU A 236 -22.43 -31.35 12.89
CA GLU A 236 -23.20 -32.61 13.00
C GLU A 236 -23.32 -33.08 14.47
N GLN A 237 -22.22 -33.05 15.23
CA GLN A 237 -22.22 -33.37 16.66
C GLN A 237 -23.03 -32.37 17.49
N ASN A 238 -22.93 -31.07 17.20
CA ASN A 238 -23.72 -30.02 17.85
C ASN A 238 -25.22 -30.20 17.61
N GLN A 239 -25.64 -30.56 16.39
CA GLN A 239 -27.03 -30.87 16.09
C GLN A 239 -27.52 -32.08 16.92
N SER A 240 -26.75 -33.18 16.94
CA SER A 240 -27.12 -34.37 17.72
C SER A 240 -27.18 -34.10 19.24
N ILE A 241 -26.32 -33.21 19.75
CA ILE A 241 -26.37 -32.72 21.14
C ILE A 241 -27.66 -31.93 21.40
N GLU A 242 -28.11 -31.06 20.48
CA GLU A 242 -29.33 -30.27 20.65
C GLU A 242 -30.62 -31.11 20.53
N GLU A 243 -30.63 -32.08 19.62
CA GLU A 243 -31.67 -33.12 19.55
C GLU A 243 -31.73 -33.92 20.87
N THR A 244 -30.58 -34.28 21.44
CA THR A 244 -30.51 -34.95 22.74
C THR A 244 -30.98 -34.07 23.89
N LYS A 245 -30.65 -32.76 23.91
CA LYS A 245 -31.16 -31.80 24.92
C LYS A 245 -32.67 -31.66 24.85
N THR A 246 -33.24 -31.48 23.65
CA THR A 246 -34.69 -31.30 23.48
C THR A 246 -35.45 -32.58 23.86
N LEU A 247 -34.93 -33.76 23.54
CA LEU A 247 -35.45 -35.04 24.03
C LEU A 247 -35.40 -35.12 25.56
N ASN A 248 -34.28 -34.75 26.18
CA ASN A 248 -34.12 -34.75 27.64
C ASN A 248 -35.09 -33.76 28.32
N GLN A 249 -35.26 -32.56 27.77
CA GLN A 249 -36.25 -31.59 28.28
C GLN A 249 -37.68 -32.13 28.19
N ASN A 250 -38.03 -32.85 27.12
CA ASN A 250 -39.33 -33.52 27.00
C ASN A 250 -39.51 -34.65 28.03
N LEU A 251 -38.45 -35.39 28.35
CA LEU A 251 -38.46 -36.40 29.41
C LEU A 251 -38.61 -35.77 30.80
N ILE A 252 -37.90 -34.67 31.09
CA ILE A 252 -38.02 -33.88 32.33
C ILE A 252 -39.47 -33.36 32.48
N ASN A 253 -40.02 -32.73 31.44
CA ASN A 253 -41.40 -32.24 31.45
C ASN A 253 -42.41 -33.38 31.73
N LYS A 254 -42.22 -34.54 31.10
CA LYS A 254 -43.06 -35.73 31.33
C LYS A 254 -42.89 -36.30 32.75
N GLN A 255 -41.68 -36.26 33.31
CA GLN A 255 -41.43 -36.66 34.70
C GLN A 255 -42.12 -35.71 35.69
N VAL A 256 -42.10 -34.39 35.46
CA VAL A 256 -42.83 -33.41 36.28
C VAL A 256 -44.33 -33.71 36.30
N ILE A 257 -44.95 -33.92 35.13
CA ILE A 257 -46.37 -34.30 35.01
C ILE A 257 -46.65 -35.59 35.80
N LEU A 258 -45.84 -36.64 35.63
CA LEU A 258 -46.00 -37.90 36.36
C LEU A 258 -45.82 -37.73 37.88
N THR A 259 -44.95 -36.82 38.33
CA THR A 259 -44.84 -36.52 39.77
C THR A 259 -46.04 -35.74 40.30
N GLU A 260 -46.62 -34.82 39.53
CA GLU A 260 -47.88 -34.15 39.90
C GLU A 260 -49.07 -35.11 39.94
N GLU A 261 -49.17 -36.06 39.00
CA GLU A 261 -50.20 -37.09 39.03
C GLU A 261 -50.03 -37.99 40.26
N ASN A 262 -48.79 -38.35 40.60
CA ASN A 262 -48.49 -39.11 41.81
C ASN A 262 -48.80 -38.33 43.11
N THR A 263 -48.57 -37.01 43.18
CA THR A 263 -48.95 -36.23 44.38
C THR A 263 -50.48 -36.07 44.48
N LYS A 264 -51.17 -35.84 43.35
CA LYS A 264 -52.65 -35.80 43.29
C LYS A 264 -53.27 -37.14 43.69
N LEU A 265 -52.69 -38.26 43.26
CA LEU A 265 -53.13 -39.61 43.67
C LEU A 265 -52.84 -39.90 45.15
N LYS A 266 -51.68 -39.47 45.68
CA LYS A 266 -51.35 -39.59 47.11
C LYS A 266 -52.27 -38.75 47.99
N SER A 267 -52.63 -37.54 47.58
CA SER A 267 -53.66 -36.73 48.27
C SER A 267 -54.98 -37.48 48.31
N LYS A 268 -55.52 -37.87 47.15
CA LYS A 268 -56.79 -38.64 47.08
C LYS A 268 -56.77 -39.91 47.94
N LEU A 269 -55.65 -40.63 47.98
CA LEU A 269 -55.50 -41.80 48.84
C LEU A 269 -55.58 -41.40 50.32
N SER A 270 -54.88 -40.34 50.74
CA SER A 270 -54.98 -39.77 52.10
C SER A 270 -56.42 -39.36 52.43
N ASP A 271 -57.07 -38.59 51.55
CA ASP A 271 -58.45 -38.12 51.72
C ASP A 271 -59.41 -39.32 51.91
N THR A 272 -59.23 -40.40 51.14
CA THR A 272 -60.04 -41.62 51.29
C THR A 272 -59.69 -42.45 52.53
N LEU A 273 -58.44 -42.42 53.02
CA LEU A 273 -58.05 -43.09 54.25
C LEU A 273 -58.61 -42.35 55.48
N GLU A 274 -58.59 -41.01 55.44
CA GLU A 274 -59.16 -40.16 56.48
C GLU A 274 -60.69 -40.32 56.54
N ALA A 275 -61.40 -40.28 55.40
CA ALA A 275 -62.84 -40.57 55.34
C ALA A 275 -63.20 -42.02 55.77
N ASN A 276 -62.32 -43.00 55.51
CA ASN A 276 -62.49 -44.36 56.04
C ASN A 276 -62.26 -44.43 57.55
N GLN A 277 -61.33 -43.63 58.10
CA GLN A 277 -61.13 -43.53 59.55
C GLN A 277 -62.32 -42.85 60.23
N GLU A 278 -62.85 -41.75 59.67
CA GLU A 278 -64.10 -41.13 60.14
C GLU A 278 -65.27 -42.13 60.13
N MET A 279 -65.39 -42.96 59.08
CA MET A 279 -66.38 -44.05 59.00
C MET A 279 -66.20 -45.09 60.12
N ILE A 280 -64.95 -45.46 60.42
CA ILE A 280 -64.61 -46.40 61.51
C ILE A 280 -64.97 -45.78 62.87
N ASP A 281 -64.60 -44.52 63.11
CA ASP A 281 -64.84 -43.82 64.37
C ASP A 281 -66.34 -43.57 64.60
N ASN A 282 -67.08 -43.22 63.54
CA ASN A 282 -68.55 -43.15 63.57
C ASN A 282 -69.19 -44.52 63.85
N TYR A 283 -68.68 -45.61 63.27
CA TYR A 283 -69.15 -46.96 63.57
C TYR A 283 -68.88 -47.35 65.03
N HIS A 284 -67.72 -46.99 65.58
CA HIS A 284 -67.41 -47.16 67.00
C HIS A 284 -68.36 -46.36 67.90
N LEU A 285 -68.61 -45.09 67.57
CA LEU A 285 -69.54 -44.23 68.32
C LEU A 285 -70.98 -44.79 68.30
N ILE A 286 -71.45 -45.26 67.14
CA ILE A 286 -72.78 -45.90 67.00
C ILE A 286 -72.85 -47.21 67.78
N LYS A 287 -71.79 -48.03 67.76
CA LYS A 287 -71.70 -49.29 68.51
C LYS A 287 -71.72 -49.06 70.01
N ASP A 288 -70.99 -48.06 70.50
CA ASP A 288 -70.96 -47.72 71.93
C ASP A 288 -72.32 -47.14 72.37
N GLN A 289 -72.98 -46.34 71.52
CA GLN A 289 -74.34 -45.86 71.75
C GLN A 289 -75.37 -47.02 71.75
N ASP A 290 -75.26 -48.01 70.86
CA ASP A 290 -76.08 -49.23 70.90
C ASP A 290 -75.82 -50.07 72.17
N GLN A 291 -74.58 -50.12 72.65
CA GLN A 291 -74.26 -50.79 73.91
C GLN A 291 -74.85 -50.05 75.13
N VAL A 292 -74.84 -48.71 75.14
CA VAL A 292 -75.56 -47.88 76.13
C VAL A 292 -77.08 -48.10 76.03
N ASN A 293 -77.63 -48.11 74.81
CA ASN A 293 -79.05 -48.36 74.56
C ASN A 293 -79.47 -49.75 75.07
N LYS A 294 -78.66 -50.79 74.86
CA LYS A 294 -78.90 -52.15 75.39
C LYS A 294 -78.95 -52.19 76.91
N VAL A 295 -78.07 -51.47 77.60
CA VAL A 295 -78.11 -51.34 79.07
C VAL A 295 -79.39 -50.61 79.51
N TYR A 296 -79.75 -49.52 78.83
CA TYR A 296 -80.96 -48.74 79.10
C TYR A 296 -82.24 -49.58 78.89
N TYR A 297 -82.37 -50.29 77.76
CA TYR A 297 -83.50 -51.18 77.51
C TYR A 297 -83.54 -52.37 78.48
N SER A 298 -82.38 -52.93 78.87
CA SER A 298 -82.33 -53.97 79.92
C SER A 298 -82.83 -53.46 81.27
N GLN A 299 -82.53 -52.21 81.63
CA GLN A 299 -83.06 -51.59 82.85
C GLN A 299 -84.57 -51.33 82.75
N ILE A 300 -85.07 -50.91 81.58
CA ILE A 300 -86.52 -50.80 81.34
C ILE A 300 -87.20 -52.17 81.48
N ILE A 301 -86.64 -53.25 80.92
CA ILE A 301 -87.17 -54.60 81.05
C ILE A 301 -87.26 -55.02 82.54
N LYS A 302 -86.19 -54.83 83.33
CA LYS A 302 -86.22 -55.10 84.78
C LYS A 302 -87.26 -54.28 85.54
N ASN A 303 -87.53 -53.05 85.11
CA ASN A 303 -88.59 -52.20 85.69
C ASN A 303 -89.99 -52.72 85.29
N PHE A 304 -90.17 -53.27 84.08
CA PHE A 304 -91.41 -53.95 83.68
C PHE A 304 -91.60 -55.31 84.36
N GLU A 305 -90.54 -56.07 84.58
CA GLU A 305 -90.58 -57.34 85.33
C GLU A 305 -90.96 -57.10 86.80
N SER A 306 -90.31 -56.13 87.48
CA SER A 306 -90.64 -55.81 88.87
C SER A 306 -92.06 -55.25 89.05
N THR A 307 -92.53 -54.39 88.14
CA THR A 307 -93.93 -53.90 88.16
C THR A 307 -94.94 -55.01 87.81
N SER A 308 -94.59 -55.94 86.91
CA SER A 308 -95.39 -57.15 86.64
C SER A 308 -95.51 -58.07 87.86
N VAL A 309 -94.41 -58.30 88.59
CA VAL A 309 -94.41 -59.05 89.85
C VAL A 309 -95.23 -58.34 90.93
N ALA A 310 -95.16 -57.01 91.03
CA ALA A 310 -96.02 -56.22 91.93
C ALA A 310 -97.51 -56.36 91.55
N LEU A 311 -97.85 -56.26 90.26
CA LEU A 311 -99.21 -56.44 89.74
C LEU A 311 -99.75 -57.86 89.97
N ALA A 312 -98.91 -58.88 89.81
CA ALA A 312 -99.25 -60.28 90.12
C ALA A 312 -99.48 -60.49 91.62
N THR A 313 -98.74 -59.78 92.48
CA THR A 313 -98.91 -59.81 93.93
C THR A 313 -100.21 -59.11 94.36
N ALA A 314 -100.51 -57.93 93.78
CA ALA A 314 -101.79 -57.24 93.98
C ALA A 314 -102.99 -58.06 93.48
N ASN A 315 -102.84 -58.81 92.38
CA ASN A 315 -103.87 -59.75 91.92
C ASN A 315 -104.06 -60.95 92.86
N LYS A 316 -103.04 -61.37 93.61
CA LYS A 316 -103.18 -62.41 94.65
C LYS A 316 -103.94 -61.88 95.86
N SER A 317 -103.62 -60.69 96.37
CA SER A 317 -104.35 -60.09 97.50
C SER A 317 -105.80 -59.76 97.13
N TYR A 318 -106.06 -59.24 95.92
CA TYR A 318 -107.42 -59.04 95.41
C TYR A 318 -108.24 -60.35 95.36
N LYS A 319 -107.63 -61.48 94.95
CA LYS A 319 -108.29 -62.79 94.96
C LYS A 319 -108.55 -63.34 96.36
N LEU A 320 -107.74 -62.96 97.35
CA LEU A 320 -107.96 -63.28 98.78
C LEU A 320 -109.15 -62.49 99.34
N LEU A 321 -109.11 -61.16 99.22
CA LEU A 321 -110.21 -60.25 99.61
C LEU A 321 -111.54 -60.65 98.95
N LYS A 322 -111.52 -61.06 97.68
CA LYS A 322 -112.72 -61.55 96.99
C LYS A 322 -113.29 -62.84 97.59
N LYS A 323 -112.47 -63.74 98.15
CA LYS A 323 -112.99 -64.91 98.88
C LYS A 323 -113.63 -64.50 100.20
N GLU A 324 -112.99 -63.62 100.96
CA GLU A 324 -113.49 -63.12 102.24
C GLU A 324 -114.86 -62.45 102.08
N VAL A 325 -115.07 -61.67 101.00
CA VAL A 325 -116.37 -61.06 100.67
C VAL A 325 -117.47 -62.08 100.33
N GLU A 326 -117.16 -63.19 99.64
CA GLU A 326 -118.17 -64.24 99.38
C GLU A 326 -118.48 -65.08 100.63
N GLU A 327 -117.51 -65.31 101.51
CA GLU A 327 -117.73 -65.99 102.80
C GLU A 327 -118.63 -65.14 103.73
N LEU A 328 -118.38 -63.82 103.80
CA LEU A 328 -119.21 -62.88 104.55
C LEU A 328 -120.64 -62.77 103.99
N LYS A 329 -120.82 -62.84 102.66
CA LYS A 329 -122.17 -62.94 102.05
C LYS A 329 -122.91 -64.21 102.48
N LYS A 330 -122.21 -65.34 102.56
CA LYS A 330 -122.81 -66.62 103.00
C LYS A 330 -123.29 -66.52 104.44
N GLN A 331 -122.46 -65.99 105.33
CA GLN A 331 -122.81 -65.75 106.73
C GLN A 331 -124.02 -64.80 106.87
N LYS A 332 -124.11 -63.76 106.03
CA LYS A 332 -125.27 -62.86 105.99
C LYS A 332 -126.58 -63.61 105.65
N LEU A 333 -126.56 -64.49 104.65
CA LEU A 333 -127.75 -65.24 104.23
C LEU A 333 -128.23 -66.22 105.32
N GLU A 334 -127.30 -66.92 105.98
CA GLU A 334 -127.63 -67.82 107.11
C GLU A 334 -128.30 -67.03 108.27
N ILE A 335 -127.93 -65.77 108.50
CA ILE A 335 -128.58 -64.90 109.51
C ILE A 335 -129.97 -64.41 109.05
N GLU A 336 -130.14 -64.11 107.77
CA GLU A 336 -131.43 -63.66 107.22
C GLU A 336 -132.51 -64.75 107.25
N GLU A 337 -132.16 -66.03 107.02
CA GLU A 337 -133.11 -67.14 107.15
C GLU A 337 -133.54 -67.37 108.62
N ASN A 338 -132.61 -67.30 109.58
CA ASN A 338 -132.91 -67.45 111.02
C ASN A 338 -133.88 -66.37 111.53
N ASN A 339 -133.74 -65.12 111.11
CA ASN A 339 -134.68 -64.04 111.47
C ASN A 339 -136.10 -64.33 110.96
N ILE A 340 -136.24 -64.85 109.74
CA ILE A 340 -137.55 -65.18 109.14
C ILE A 340 -138.28 -66.31 109.89
N GLU A 341 -137.55 -67.22 110.55
CA GLU A 341 -138.15 -68.26 111.40
C GLU A 341 -138.50 -67.75 112.82
N LEU A 342 -137.67 -66.87 113.37
CA LEU A 342 -137.96 -66.15 114.62
C LEU A 342 -139.21 -65.27 114.49
N ASP A 343 -139.34 -64.48 113.41
CA ASP A 343 -140.50 -63.61 113.18
C ASP A 343 -141.83 -64.38 113.08
N LYS A 344 -141.84 -65.56 112.43
CA LYS A 344 -143.03 -66.44 112.39
C LYS A 344 -143.42 -66.93 113.78
N THR A 345 -142.43 -67.20 114.63
CA THR A 345 -142.63 -67.65 116.01
C THR A 345 -143.12 -66.50 116.91
N ILE A 346 -142.55 -65.31 116.75
CA ILE A 346 -142.94 -64.07 117.43
C ILE A 346 -144.36 -63.65 117.03
N ALA A 347 -144.72 -63.68 115.75
CA ALA A 347 -146.08 -63.36 115.28
C ALA A 347 -147.15 -64.28 115.91
N LYS A 348 -146.84 -65.57 116.07
CA LYS A 348 -147.72 -66.55 116.72
C LYS A 348 -147.89 -66.25 118.21
N LYS A 349 -146.80 -65.92 118.92
CA LYS A 349 -146.83 -65.54 120.35
C LYS A 349 -147.45 -64.18 120.61
N ASN A 350 -147.22 -63.19 119.75
CA ASN A 350 -147.81 -61.86 119.90
C ASN A 350 -149.34 -61.87 119.77
N LYS A 351 -149.92 -62.82 119.03
CA LYS A 351 -151.38 -63.01 119.01
C LYS A 351 -151.90 -63.52 120.37
N GLU A 352 -151.27 -64.55 120.93
CA GLU A 352 -151.59 -65.07 122.27
C GLU A 352 -151.36 -64.02 123.38
N ILE A 353 -150.36 -63.15 123.22
CA ILE A 353 -150.02 -62.09 124.17
C ILE A 353 -150.99 -60.90 124.05
N SER A 354 -151.47 -60.53 122.86
CA SER A 354 -152.40 -59.39 122.71
C SER A 354 -153.73 -59.64 123.44
N ASP A 355 -154.25 -60.87 123.36
CA ASP A 355 -155.45 -61.32 124.10
C ASP A 355 -155.24 -61.36 125.64
N LEU A 356 -154.00 -61.30 126.11
CA LEU A 356 -153.62 -61.21 127.53
C LEU A 356 -153.25 -59.78 127.96
N VAL A 357 -152.66 -58.96 127.09
CA VAL A 357 -152.26 -57.58 127.39
C VAL A 357 -153.48 -56.67 127.54
N ILE A 358 -154.59 -56.93 126.83
CA ILE A 358 -155.87 -56.25 127.10
C ILE A 358 -156.36 -56.52 128.55
N LYS A 359 -155.93 -57.61 129.20
CA LYS A 359 -156.20 -57.89 130.62
C LYS A 359 -155.11 -57.37 131.59
N LEU A 360 -154.00 -56.83 131.09
CA LEU A 360 -152.87 -56.36 131.91
C LEU A 360 -152.59 -54.85 131.78
N ASN A 361 -153.17 -54.18 130.77
CA ASN A 361 -153.07 -52.73 130.52
C ASN A 361 -153.78 -51.85 131.58
N THR A 362 -154.04 -52.42 132.75
CA THR A 362 -154.47 -51.78 134.01
C THR A 362 -153.32 -51.59 135.00
N THR A 363 -152.07 -51.88 134.60
CA THR A 363 -150.93 -51.98 135.51
C THR A 363 -149.62 -51.58 134.83
N ILE A 364 -148.84 -50.73 135.51
CA ILE A 364 -147.46 -50.30 135.22
C ILE A 364 -147.34 -49.32 134.02
N GLN A 365 -147.15 -48.04 134.32
CA GLN A 365 -147.08 -46.93 133.36
C GLN A 365 -145.81 -46.07 133.56
N ASP A 366 -144.82 -46.57 134.32
CA ASP A 366 -144.13 -45.72 135.30
C ASP A 366 -142.71 -45.21 134.98
N TYR A 367 -141.87 -45.90 134.18
CA TYR A 367 -140.45 -45.51 134.00
C TYR A 367 -140.00 -45.62 132.54
N GLU A 368 -139.76 -44.51 131.83
CA GLU A 368 -138.58 -43.61 131.90
C GLU A 368 -137.28 -44.30 131.44
N ILE A 369 -136.69 -43.95 130.30
CA ILE A 369 -135.98 -42.68 130.00
C ILE A 369 -134.77 -42.45 130.94
N LYS A 370 -133.55 -42.79 130.47
CA LYS A 370 -132.26 -42.13 130.79
C LYS A 370 -131.14 -42.68 129.90
N LEU A 371 -130.07 -41.88 129.73
CA LEU A 371 -128.77 -42.19 129.10
C LEU A 371 -128.84 -42.60 127.60
N GLU A 372 -128.46 -41.79 126.61
CA GLU A 372 -127.86 -40.44 126.53
C GLU A 372 -126.43 -40.18 127.06
N LYS A 373 -125.60 -39.59 126.17
CA LYS A 373 -124.30 -38.90 126.38
C LYS A 373 -123.05 -39.74 126.69
N LYS A 374 -121.90 -39.09 126.36
CA LYS A 374 -120.48 -39.45 126.57
C LYS A 374 -119.91 -40.46 125.53
N GLU A 375 -118.70 -40.29 125.00
CA GLU A 375 -117.62 -39.31 125.29
C GLU A 375 -116.76 -38.98 124.04
N GLU A 376 -116.20 -37.77 123.99
CA GLU A 376 -115.09 -37.37 123.10
C GLU A 376 -113.79 -37.31 123.93
N GLU A 377 -112.60 -37.43 123.31
CA GLU A 377 -111.33 -36.69 123.58
C GLU A 377 -110.03 -37.47 123.19
N MET A 378 -108.89 -36.74 123.24
CA MET A 378 -107.45 -37.16 123.20
C MET A 378 -106.79 -37.49 121.84
N TRP A 379 -105.49 -37.20 121.58
CA TRP A 379 -104.61 -36.03 121.86
C TRP A 379 -103.35 -36.10 120.93
N ALA A 380 -102.34 -35.24 121.08
CA ALA A 380 -101.18 -35.14 120.14
C ALA A 380 -99.81 -34.87 120.82
N LEU A 381 -98.66 -35.26 120.18
CA LEU A 381 -97.34 -34.56 120.15
C LEU A 381 -96.11 -35.38 119.62
N SER A 382 -95.12 -34.65 119.04
CA SER A 382 -93.64 -34.90 119.00
C SER A 382 -92.93 -35.18 117.63
N CYS A 383 -91.59 -35.00 117.58
CA CYS A 383 -90.72 -34.76 116.39
C CYS A 383 -89.37 -35.57 116.46
N GLN A 384 -88.25 -35.44 115.68
CA GLN A 384 -87.60 -34.34 114.89
C GLN A 384 -86.59 -34.82 113.78
N VAL A 385 -86.38 -33.99 112.75
CA VAL A 385 -85.12 -33.58 112.02
C VAL A 385 -84.01 -34.59 111.59
N THR A 386 -83.60 -34.58 110.30
CA THR A 386 -82.17 -34.47 109.79
C THR A 386 -82.05 -34.38 108.23
N ASN A 387 -80.82 -34.19 107.69
CA ASN A 387 -80.48 -33.48 106.42
C ASN A 387 -79.33 -34.19 105.62
N SER A 388 -78.91 -33.86 104.36
CA SER A 388 -79.53 -33.34 103.10
C SER A 388 -78.44 -33.11 102.00
N GLU A 389 -78.58 -33.58 100.73
CA GLU A 389 -77.56 -33.30 99.65
C GLU A 389 -78.05 -33.46 98.17
N MET A 390 -77.65 -32.57 97.23
CA MET A 390 -77.12 -32.88 95.85
C MET A 390 -76.95 -31.69 94.85
N LYS A 391 -75.75 -31.61 94.22
CA LYS A 391 -75.40 -31.35 92.78
C LYS A 391 -75.64 -30.02 91.99
N LYS A 392 -74.50 -29.56 91.40
CA LYS A 392 -74.23 -29.12 89.98
C LYS A 392 -74.46 -27.65 89.52
N SER A 393 -73.97 -27.36 88.30
CA SER A 393 -73.23 -26.11 87.91
C SER A 393 -73.21 -25.77 86.40
N THR A 394 -73.22 -24.45 86.04
CA THR A 394 -72.84 -23.80 84.74
C THR A 394 -72.61 -22.28 85.00
N SER A 395 -71.68 -21.42 84.52
CA SER A 395 -70.41 -21.41 83.72
C SER A 395 -70.42 -21.28 82.17
N ILE A 396 -70.06 -20.10 81.59
CA ILE A 396 -69.42 -19.87 80.25
C ILE A 396 -69.04 -18.38 79.97
N SER A 397 -67.83 -18.09 79.42
CA SER A 397 -67.31 -16.89 78.67
C SER A 397 -67.46 -15.45 79.25
N ASN A 398 -66.69 -14.40 78.91
CA ASN A 398 -65.41 -14.12 78.17
C ASN A 398 -64.81 -12.82 78.82
N GLU A 399 -63.68 -12.16 78.48
CA GLU A 399 -62.96 -11.93 77.19
C GLU A 399 -61.45 -11.61 77.42
N LYS A 400 -60.73 -11.08 76.41
CA LYS A 400 -59.25 -11.21 76.21
C LYS A 400 -58.62 -9.97 75.56
N VAL A 401 -57.42 -9.54 76.00
CA VAL A 401 -56.64 -8.43 75.37
C VAL A 401 -55.12 -8.76 75.34
N MET A 402 -54.43 -8.37 74.24
CA MET A 402 -52.97 -8.20 73.94
C MET A 402 -51.90 -8.80 74.90
N ILE A 403 -50.79 -9.41 74.44
CA ILE A 403 -49.66 -8.85 73.67
C ILE A 403 -48.82 -10.00 73.04
N ASP A 404 -48.53 -9.97 71.72
CA ASP A 404 -47.30 -10.51 71.06
C ASP A 404 -47.29 -10.09 69.58
N LEU A 405 -46.37 -9.21 69.16
CA LEU A 405 -46.19 -8.86 67.74
C LEU A 405 -44.83 -8.20 67.43
N GLU A 406 -44.15 -7.63 68.43
CA GLU A 406 -43.00 -6.75 68.23
C GLU A 406 -41.64 -7.48 68.10
N SER A 407 -41.53 -8.73 68.57
CA SER A 407 -40.29 -9.51 68.44
C SER A 407 -39.98 -9.92 67.00
N LYS A 408 -41.01 -10.34 66.24
CA LYS A 408 -40.87 -11.00 64.93
C LYS A 408 -40.43 -10.09 63.78
N TRP A 409 -40.35 -8.77 64.01
CA TRP A 409 -39.89 -7.81 63.01
C TRP A 409 -38.37 -7.63 63.02
N LYS A 410 -37.73 -7.64 64.20
CA LYS A 410 -36.27 -7.44 64.33
C LYS A 410 -35.46 -8.57 63.70
N ASP A 411 -35.92 -9.81 63.82
CA ASP A 411 -35.24 -10.98 63.27
C ASP A 411 -35.26 -10.97 61.73
N LYS A 412 -36.36 -10.51 61.10
CA LYS A 412 -36.46 -10.36 59.65
C LYS A 412 -35.57 -9.23 59.12
N ASP A 413 -35.56 -8.10 59.81
CA ASP A 413 -34.76 -6.93 59.43
C ASP A 413 -33.25 -7.25 59.44
N LYS A 414 -32.79 -8.03 60.41
CA LYS A 414 -31.39 -8.49 60.48
C LYS A 414 -30.99 -9.35 59.29
N VAL A 415 -31.80 -10.34 58.90
CA VAL A 415 -31.52 -11.22 57.75
C VAL A 415 -31.47 -10.44 56.43
N LEU A 416 -32.39 -9.49 56.23
CA LEU A 416 -32.39 -8.63 55.04
C LEU A 416 -31.12 -7.78 54.93
N ASN A 417 -30.62 -7.23 56.04
CA ASN A 417 -29.37 -6.46 56.05
C ASN A 417 -28.13 -7.34 55.75
N GLU A 418 -28.07 -8.57 56.28
CA GLU A 418 -27.00 -9.52 55.98
C GLU A 418 -27.00 -9.94 54.49
N GLU A 419 -28.17 -10.11 53.86
CA GLU A 419 -28.28 -10.41 52.44
C GLU A 419 -27.92 -9.19 51.54
N ILE A 420 -28.32 -7.96 51.93
CA ILE A 420 -27.90 -6.71 51.25
C ILE A 420 -26.38 -6.55 51.28
N GLN A 421 -25.73 -6.82 52.41
CA GLN A 421 -24.27 -6.73 52.54
C GLN A 421 -23.57 -7.74 51.61
N ASN A 422 -24.05 -8.98 51.57
CA ASN A 422 -23.53 -10.05 50.72
C ASN A 422 -23.71 -9.75 49.21
N LEU A 423 -24.82 -9.09 48.83
CA LEU A 423 -25.04 -8.60 47.48
C LEU A 423 -24.12 -7.42 47.12
N THR A 424 -23.84 -6.51 48.06
CA THR A 424 -22.93 -5.37 47.87
C THR A 424 -21.50 -5.83 47.59
N GLU A 425 -20.99 -6.81 48.36
CA GLU A 425 -19.67 -7.40 48.16
C GLU A 425 -19.54 -8.03 46.75
N LYS A 426 -20.56 -8.78 46.31
CA LYS A 426 -20.65 -9.37 44.96
C LYS A 426 -20.80 -8.35 43.83
N ILE A 427 -21.18 -7.10 44.13
CA ILE A 427 -21.18 -6.00 43.16
C ILE A 427 -19.76 -5.41 43.09
N MET A 428 -19.11 -5.15 44.23
CA MET A 428 -17.73 -4.65 44.27
C MET A 428 -16.74 -5.57 43.54
N ASP A 429 -16.86 -6.89 43.67
CA ASP A 429 -16.04 -7.85 42.91
C ASP A 429 -16.27 -7.77 41.38
N LYS A 430 -17.51 -7.51 40.95
CA LYS A 430 -17.82 -7.31 39.53
C LYS A 430 -17.28 -5.99 39.02
N ASP A 431 -17.38 -4.91 39.79
CA ASP A 431 -16.85 -3.60 39.43
C ASP A 431 -15.32 -3.62 39.35
N ASN A 432 -14.65 -4.27 40.31
CA ASN A 432 -13.22 -4.55 40.25
C ASN A 432 -12.85 -5.32 38.97
N ARG A 433 -13.62 -6.35 38.62
CA ARG A 433 -13.39 -7.13 37.38
C ARG A 433 -13.67 -6.32 36.10
N ILE A 434 -14.63 -5.41 36.11
CA ILE A 434 -14.89 -4.47 35.01
C ILE A 434 -13.70 -3.50 34.86
N ILE A 435 -13.12 -3.02 35.96
CA ILE A 435 -11.92 -2.17 35.94
C ILE A 435 -10.70 -2.92 35.36
N GLU A 436 -10.49 -4.18 35.73
CA GLU A 436 -9.44 -5.03 35.11
C GLU A 436 -9.66 -5.23 33.61
N LEU A 437 -10.87 -5.62 33.20
CA LEU A 437 -11.21 -5.84 31.80
C LEU A 437 -11.09 -4.54 30.98
N THR A 438 -11.43 -3.39 31.56
CA THR A 438 -11.28 -2.07 30.92
C THR A 438 -9.80 -1.73 30.69
N LYS A 439 -8.93 -1.99 31.67
CA LYS A 439 -7.47 -1.80 31.53
C LYS A 439 -6.88 -2.75 30.48
N GLU A 440 -7.32 -4.00 30.43
CA GLU A 440 -6.85 -4.97 29.43
C GLU A 440 -7.36 -4.63 28.03
N ILE A 441 -8.61 -4.17 27.89
CA ILE A 441 -9.14 -3.63 26.63
C ILE A 441 -8.29 -2.43 26.19
N GLN A 442 -7.99 -1.46 27.06
CA GLN A 442 -7.10 -0.33 26.71
C GLN A 442 -5.71 -0.81 26.26
N ARG A 443 -5.10 -1.77 26.96
CA ARG A 443 -3.78 -2.34 26.63
C ARG A 443 -3.77 -3.06 25.27
N LEU A 444 -4.80 -3.85 24.98
CA LEU A 444 -4.97 -4.53 23.69
C LEU A 444 -5.22 -3.52 22.57
N ASN A 445 -6.09 -2.52 22.82
CA ASN A 445 -6.43 -1.48 21.86
C ASN A 445 -5.20 -0.64 21.50
N GLN A 446 -4.40 -0.20 22.46
CA GLN A 446 -3.13 0.49 22.23
C GLN A 446 -2.16 -0.33 21.36
N LYS A 447 -2.00 -1.63 21.66
CA LYS A 447 -1.13 -2.52 20.86
C LYS A 447 -1.64 -2.72 19.44
N GLN A 448 -2.95 -2.91 19.25
CA GLN A 448 -3.57 -3.12 17.95
C GLN A 448 -3.54 -1.85 17.10
N PHE A 449 -3.92 -0.70 17.67
CA PHE A 449 -3.86 0.60 17.00
C PHE A 449 -2.43 1.00 16.66
N HIS A 450 -1.47 0.94 17.60
CA HIS A 450 -0.09 1.37 17.30
C HIS A 450 0.58 0.46 16.25
N SER A 451 0.33 -0.86 16.27
CA SER A 451 0.82 -1.77 15.23
C SER A 451 0.19 -1.45 13.87
N ARG A 452 -1.14 -1.29 13.82
CA ARG A 452 -1.88 -0.94 12.58
C ARG A 452 -1.46 0.41 12.02
N LEU A 453 -1.33 1.45 12.86
CA LEU A 453 -0.93 2.79 12.48
C LEU A 453 0.51 2.83 11.96
N LYS A 454 1.44 2.11 12.59
CA LYS A 454 2.82 1.97 12.09
C LYS A 454 2.86 1.28 10.72
N ASN A 455 2.05 0.24 10.53
CA ASN A 455 1.96 -0.47 9.25
C ASN A 455 1.28 0.38 8.16
N LEU A 456 0.28 1.20 8.51
CA LEU A 456 -0.35 2.17 7.62
C LEU A 456 0.67 3.23 7.17
N ARG A 457 1.32 3.94 8.11
CA ARG A 457 2.37 4.93 7.79
C ARG A 457 3.51 4.34 6.94
N SER A 458 3.92 3.10 7.19
CA SER A 458 4.93 2.42 6.37
C SER A 458 4.41 1.93 5.01
N THR A 459 3.10 1.87 4.79
CA THR A 459 2.50 1.54 3.49
C THR A 459 2.27 2.80 2.67
N GLU A 460 1.73 3.83 3.32
CA GLU A 460 1.58 5.22 2.88
C GLU A 460 2.91 5.79 2.37
N GLN A 461 3.98 5.78 3.17
CA GLN A 461 5.31 6.22 2.74
C GLN A 461 5.77 5.51 1.45
N LYS A 462 5.56 4.17 1.35
CA LYS A 462 5.91 3.38 0.16
C LYS A 462 5.00 3.64 -1.05
N MET A 463 3.80 4.17 -0.84
CA MET A 463 2.92 4.64 -1.91
C MET A 463 3.42 6.00 -2.41
N THR A 464 3.69 6.95 -1.51
CA THR A 464 4.24 8.27 -1.86
C THR A 464 5.59 8.16 -2.59
N GLU A 465 6.51 7.31 -2.10
CA GLU A 465 7.80 7.02 -2.77
C GLU A 465 7.60 6.53 -4.22
N LYS A 466 6.67 5.59 -4.44
CA LYS A 466 6.37 5.04 -5.77
C LYS A 466 5.61 6.00 -6.69
N ILE A 467 4.75 6.84 -6.13
CA ILE A 467 4.04 7.86 -6.90
C ILE A 467 5.04 8.93 -7.37
N ASN A 468 5.96 9.35 -6.50
CA ASN A 468 7.04 10.27 -6.86
C ASN A 468 7.99 9.66 -7.90
N GLU A 469 8.31 8.36 -7.81
CA GLU A 469 9.04 7.64 -8.87
C GLU A 469 8.28 7.68 -10.21
N TYR A 470 6.97 7.38 -10.20
CA TYR A 470 6.13 7.41 -11.41
C TYR A 470 6.05 8.81 -12.03
N ILE A 471 5.83 9.86 -11.23
CA ILE A 471 5.81 11.27 -11.67
C ILE A 471 7.12 11.60 -12.39
N LEU A 472 8.27 11.31 -11.75
CA LEU A 472 9.60 11.53 -12.33
C LEU A 472 9.90 10.67 -13.57
N THR A 473 9.12 9.63 -13.87
CA THR A 473 9.19 8.92 -15.16
C THR A 473 8.28 9.53 -16.22
N GLU A 474 7.12 10.06 -15.82
CA GLU A 474 6.15 10.68 -16.74
C GLU A 474 6.68 12.00 -17.31
N GLU A 475 7.27 12.85 -16.47
CA GLU A 475 7.94 14.11 -16.90
C GLU A 475 9.05 13.84 -17.94
N LYS A 476 9.81 12.75 -17.77
CA LYS A 476 10.88 12.35 -18.71
C LYS A 476 10.33 11.84 -20.05
N LEU A 477 9.12 11.26 -20.03
CA LEU A 477 8.43 10.81 -21.25
C LEU A 477 7.80 11.98 -22.00
N GLU A 478 7.30 13.01 -21.29
CA GLU A 478 6.69 14.20 -21.91
C GLU A 478 7.62 14.88 -22.93
N ILE A 479 8.90 15.01 -22.61
CA ILE A 479 9.94 15.57 -23.49
C ILE A 479 9.97 14.88 -24.87
N MET A 480 9.70 13.57 -24.93
CA MET A 480 9.70 12.79 -26.17
C MET A 480 8.45 13.02 -27.04
N PHE A 481 7.45 13.73 -26.51
CA PHE A 481 6.19 14.04 -27.18
C PHE A 481 5.97 15.54 -27.40
N ILE A 482 6.89 16.41 -26.97
CA ILE A 482 6.83 17.86 -27.19
C ILE A 482 7.21 18.22 -28.63
N CYS A 483 6.46 19.12 -29.25
CA CYS A 483 6.81 19.72 -30.53
C CYS A 483 7.91 20.79 -30.36
N PRO A 484 9.04 20.70 -31.09
CA PRO A 484 10.13 21.67 -30.98
C PRO A 484 9.78 23.11 -31.40
N ARG A 485 8.64 23.32 -32.07
CA ARG A 485 8.18 24.65 -32.51
C ARG A 485 7.26 25.35 -31.51
N CYS A 486 6.26 24.65 -30.98
CA CYS A 486 5.27 25.25 -30.07
C CYS A 486 5.44 24.85 -28.61
N LEU A 487 6.40 23.99 -28.28
CA LEU A 487 6.73 23.52 -26.93
C LEU A 487 5.52 22.90 -26.16
N ASN A 488 4.55 22.38 -26.91
CA ASN A 488 3.38 21.65 -26.41
C ASN A 488 3.41 20.21 -26.96
N ILE A 489 2.63 19.31 -26.36
CA ILE A 489 2.48 17.92 -26.82
C ILE A 489 2.02 17.90 -28.30
N LEU A 490 2.62 16.99 -29.09
CA LEU A 490 2.42 16.83 -30.52
C LEU A 490 0.95 16.56 -30.90
N LYS A 491 0.29 17.58 -31.44
CA LYS A 491 -1.04 17.52 -32.07
C LYS A 491 -0.90 17.26 -33.57
N ASP A 492 -1.50 16.18 -34.06
CA ASP A 492 -1.36 15.70 -35.44
C ASP A 492 0.11 15.68 -35.91
N PRO A 493 0.99 14.88 -35.28
CA PRO A 493 2.42 14.84 -35.60
C PRO A 493 2.72 14.49 -37.06
N VAL A 494 3.57 15.30 -37.67
CA VAL A 494 4.11 15.14 -39.02
C VAL A 494 5.62 14.97 -38.93
N THR A 495 6.11 13.81 -39.39
CA THR A 495 7.54 13.46 -39.38
C THR A 495 8.22 13.93 -40.66
N LEU A 496 9.40 14.55 -40.53
CA LEU A 496 10.17 15.13 -41.62
C LEU A 496 11.14 14.11 -42.24
N TYR A 497 11.18 14.02 -43.57
CA TYR A 497 12.17 13.22 -44.29
C TYR A 497 13.19 14.11 -45.00
N PRO A 498 14.52 13.84 -44.87
CA PRO A 498 15.13 12.60 -44.37
C PRO A 498 15.54 12.59 -42.89
N CYS A 499 15.30 13.65 -42.10
CA CYS A 499 15.94 13.80 -40.78
C CYS A 499 15.22 13.13 -39.60
N GLY A 500 13.96 12.69 -39.73
CA GLY A 500 13.22 11.93 -38.70
C GLY A 500 12.60 12.77 -37.56
N HIS A 501 12.97 14.04 -37.42
CA HIS A 501 12.36 14.98 -36.48
C HIS A 501 10.86 15.18 -36.77
N THR A 502 10.06 15.50 -35.75
CA THR A 502 8.59 15.50 -35.84
C THR A 502 7.99 16.73 -35.16
N TYR A 503 6.97 17.31 -35.81
CA TYR A 503 6.34 18.57 -35.42
C TYR A 503 4.81 18.47 -35.53
N CYS A 504 4.05 19.32 -34.86
CA CYS A 504 2.61 19.43 -35.10
C CYS A 504 2.35 19.84 -36.55
N LYS A 505 1.30 19.31 -37.18
CA LYS A 505 0.91 19.68 -38.55
C LYS A 505 0.76 21.19 -38.74
N GLU A 506 0.00 21.82 -37.85
CA GLU A 506 -0.24 23.27 -37.84
C GLU A 506 1.09 24.06 -37.79
N CYS A 507 2.04 23.62 -36.96
CA CYS A 507 3.37 24.24 -36.87
C CYS A 507 4.19 24.10 -38.16
N MET A 508 4.10 22.97 -38.86
CA MET A 508 4.77 22.80 -40.16
C MET A 508 4.14 23.63 -41.26
N GLU A 509 2.83 23.85 -41.20
CA GLU A 509 2.11 24.74 -42.11
C GLU A 509 2.54 26.20 -41.86
N THR A 510 2.62 26.67 -40.61
CA THR A 510 3.19 28.00 -40.29
C THR A 510 4.65 28.16 -40.73
N ILE A 511 5.52 27.18 -40.47
CA ILE A 511 6.93 27.22 -40.88
C ILE A 511 7.06 27.30 -42.42
N LYS A 512 6.17 26.63 -43.16
CA LYS A 512 6.12 26.66 -44.63
C LYS A 512 5.70 28.02 -45.17
N GLU A 513 4.77 28.71 -44.50
CA GLU A 513 4.34 30.06 -44.84
C GLU A 513 5.44 31.09 -44.55
N GLU A 514 6.05 31.05 -43.36
CA GLU A 514 7.15 31.95 -42.95
C GLU A 514 8.37 31.89 -43.89
N ASN A 515 8.67 30.71 -44.44
CA ASN A 515 9.88 30.46 -45.22
C ASN A 515 9.62 30.40 -46.74
N TYR A 516 8.59 31.11 -47.23
CA TYR A 516 8.26 31.23 -48.66
C TYR A 516 8.15 29.87 -49.37
N ASN A 517 7.43 28.93 -48.76
CA ASN A 517 7.20 27.56 -49.26
C ASN A 517 8.46 26.65 -49.23
N SER A 518 9.58 27.11 -48.67
CA SER A 518 10.80 26.32 -48.47
C SER A 518 10.86 25.74 -47.06
N LEU A 519 11.06 24.42 -46.91
CA LEU A 519 11.04 23.75 -45.61
C LEU A 519 12.43 23.22 -45.19
N TYR A 520 12.84 23.62 -43.99
CA TYR A 520 14.03 23.12 -43.30
C TYR A 520 13.63 22.66 -41.89
N CYS A 521 14.24 21.57 -41.40
CA CYS A 521 14.06 21.15 -40.02
C CYS A 521 14.74 22.15 -39.07
N GLN A 522 14.01 22.65 -38.06
CA GLN A 522 14.53 23.69 -37.16
C GLN A 522 15.53 23.13 -36.11
N GLU A 523 15.56 21.81 -35.88
CA GLU A 523 16.52 21.17 -34.96
C GLU A 523 17.86 20.82 -35.61
N CYS A 524 17.88 20.43 -36.89
CA CYS A 524 19.08 19.93 -37.57
C CYS A 524 19.41 20.60 -38.91
N THR A 525 18.67 21.66 -39.28
CA THR A 525 18.80 22.49 -40.51
C THR A 525 18.75 21.75 -41.86
N ILE A 526 18.53 20.43 -41.88
CA ILE A 526 18.37 19.62 -43.09
C ILE A 526 17.11 20.06 -43.89
N PRO A 527 17.20 20.25 -45.22
CA PRO A 527 16.05 20.54 -46.07
C PRO A 527 15.09 19.36 -46.14
N VAL A 528 13.79 19.64 -45.99
CA VAL A 528 12.72 18.64 -45.96
C VAL A 528 12.32 18.28 -47.39
N LYS A 529 12.39 17.00 -47.73
CA LYS A 529 11.98 16.46 -49.04
C LYS A 529 10.52 16.03 -49.07
N SER A 530 10.01 15.50 -47.95
CA SER A 530 8.62 15.09 -47.81
C SER A 530 8.18 15.11 -46.34
N LEU A 531 6.87 15.18 -46.16
CA LEU A 531 6.17 15.18 -44.87
C LEU A 531 5.36 13.88 -44.76
N PHE A 532 5.32 13.28 -43.57
CA PHE A 532 4.57 12.04 -43.31
C PHE A 532 3.71 12.15 -42.06
N ASP A 533 2.38 12.05 -42.22
CA ASP A 533 1.40 12.04 -41.12
C ASP A 533 1.60 10.82 -40.21
N ASN A 534 2.15 11.03 -39.01
CA ASN A 534 2.51 9.95 -38.10
C ASN A 534 1.32 9.52 -37.25
N LYS A 535 0.38 8.79 -37.88
CA LYS A 535 -0.88 8.32 -37.28
C LYS A 535 -0.69 7.40 -36.07
N ILE A 536 0.48 6.77 -35.91
CA ILE A 536 0.81 5.95 -34.73
C ILE A 536 1.18 6.88 -33.57
N LEU A 537 2.12 7.81 -33.79
CA LEU A 537 2.52 8.78 -32.78
C LEU A 537 1.35 9.67 -32.35
N ASN A 538 0.46 10.05 -33.28
CA ASN A 538 -0.76 10.80 -32.95
C ASN A 538 -1.64 10.06 -31.91
N ARG A 539 -1.81 8.73 -32.05
CA ARG A 539 -2.53 7.93 -31.04
C ARG A 539 -1.79 7.90 -29.71
N ILE A 540 -0.47 7.73 -29.74
CA ILE A 540 0.37 7.69 -28.52
C ILE A 540 0.29 9.02 -27.79
N CYS A 541 0.43 10.16 -28.48
CA CYS A 541 0.31 11.50 -27.91
C CYS A 541 -1.09 11.76 -27.34
N ASN A 542 -2.16 11.33 -28.02
CA ASN A 542 -3.53 11.48 -27.50
C ASN A 542 -3.80 10.64 -26.23
N GLU A 543 -3.30 9.40 -26.14
CA GLU A 543 -3.41 8.62 -24.90
C GLU A 543 -2.44 9.12 -23.81
N PHE A 544 -1.28 9.66 -24.19
CA PHE A 544 -0.35 10.32 -23.28
C PHE A 544 -0.99 11.55 -22.63
N SER A 545 -1.59 12.46 -23.42
CA SER A 545 -2.24 13.66 -22.88
C SER A 545 -3.32 13.33 -21.85
N LYS A 546 -4.22 12.38 -22.13
CA LYS A 546 -5.25 11.93 -21.17
C LYS A 546 -4.64 11.39 -19.88
N ARG A 547 -3.58 10.57 -20.00
CA ARG A 547 -2.89 9.96 -18.86
C ARG A 547 -2.12 11.00 -18.04
N HIS A 548 -1.51 11.99 -18.70
CA HIS A 548 -0.87 13.14 -18.08
C HIS A 548 -1.91 14.00 -17.33
N GLU A 549 -3.05 14.32 -17.92
CA GLU A 549 -4.14 15.06 -17.25
C GLU A 549 -4.63 14.35 -15.98
N VAL A 550 -4.89 13.04 -16.04
CA VAL A 550 -5.28 12.23 -14.87
C VAL A 550 -4.16 12.16 -13.83
N THR A 551 -2.90 12.02 -14.26
CA THR A 551 -1.74 11.99 -13.35
C THR A 551 -1.55 13.35 -12.66
N LYS A 552 -1.76 14.45 -13.37
CA LYS A 552 -1.67 15.83 -12.86
C LYS A 552 -2.79 16.16 -11.89
N ALA A 553 -4.02 15.69 -12.14
CA ALA A 553 -5.12 15.77 -11.18
C ALA A 553 -4.79 15.00 -9.89
N LEU A 554 -4.22 13.78 -10.01
CA LEU A 554 -3.79 12.99 -8.86
C LEU A 554 -2.67 13.69 -8.06
N MET A 555 -1.69 14.31 -8.72
CA MET A 555 -0.65 15.11 -8.06
C MET A 555 -1.22 16.26 -7.21
N LEU A 556 -2.22 16.97 -7.74
CA LEU A 556 -2.86 18.08 -7.02
C LEU A 556 -3.56 17.58 -5.75
N SER A 557 -4.38 16.53 -5.84
CA SER A 557 -5.05 15.97 -4.67
C SER A 557 -4.11 15.32 -3.65
N LEU A 558 -2.92 14.86 -4.06
CA LEU A 558 -1.89 14.41 -3.13
C LEU A 558 -1.22 15.58 -2.40
N ASN A 559 -0.95 16.70 -3.08
CA ASN A 559 -0.43 17.91 -2.45
C ASN A 559 -1.45 18.54 -1.49
N GLU A 560 -2.75 18.48 -1.81
CA GLU A 560 -3.85 18.91 -0.91
C GLU A 560 -3.88 18.06 0.38
N LEU A 561 -3.77 16.73 0.25
CA LEU A 561 -3.66 15.83 1.42
C LEU A 561 -2.39 16.10 2.23
N GLU A 562 -1.25 16.32 1.56
CA GLU A 562 0.00 16.69 2.22
C GLU A 562 -0.03 18.06 2.90
N GLN A 563 -0.97 18.95 2.58
CA GLN A 563 -1.19 20.22 3.29
C GLN A 563 -2.07 19.99 4.53
N ILE A 564 -3.19 19.27 4.39
CA ILE A 564 -4.06 18.90 5.51
C ILE A 564 -3.28 18.16 6.61
N ASP A 565 -2.39 17.23 6.24
CA ASP A 565 -1.58 16.47 7.19
C ASP A 565 -0.46 17.33 7.84
N LYS A 566 -0.12 18.51 7.29
CA LYS A 566 0.77 19.48 7.94
C LYS A 566 -0.02 20.38 8.89
N ASP A 567 -1.13 20.94 8.42
CA ASP A 567 -2.04 21.78 9.20
C ASP A 567 -2.56 21.04 10.46
N GLU A 568 -2.95 19.76 10.33
CA GLU A 568 -3.38 18.92 11.47
C GLU A 568 -2.26 18.61 12.48
N ASN A 569 -0.98 18.77 12.12
CA ASN A 569 0.14 18.65 13.06
C ASN A 569 0.53 20.01 13.67
N GLU A 570 0.43 21.11 12.93
CA GLU A 570 0.65 22.47 13.47
C GLU A 570 -0.46 22.90 14.47
N GLU A 571 -1.70 22.41 14.33
CA GLU A 571 -2.76 22.60 15.35
C GLU A 571 -2.58 21.74 16.63
N ARG A 572 -1.51 20.94 16.75
CA ARG A 572 -1.30 19.97 17.86
C ARG A 572 -0.06 20.22 18.72
N GLU A 573 0.74 21.24 18.45
CA GLU A 573 1.86 21.70 19.29
C GLU A 573 1.47 22.88 20.21
#